data_AF-A0A1V6HR44-F1
#
_entry.id   AF-A0A1V6HR44-F1
#
_cell.length_a   1.000
_cell.length_b   1.000
_cell.length_c   1.000
_cell.angle_alpha   90.00
_cell.angle_beta   90.00
_cell.angle_gamma   90.00
#
_symmetry.space_group_name_H-M   'P 1'
#
loop_
_entity.id
_entity.type
_entity.pdbx_description
1 polymer ?
#
loop_
_entity_poly.entity_id
_entity_poly.type
_entity_poly.pdbx_seq_one_letter_code
_entity_poly.pdbx_strand_id
1 'polypeptide(L)'
;MQFLALPIKSVGVKGDRRSYEHPVMISGGANWDEVANLADELLKTVPGVNRCIWNLGSHAPKSVELLPATMTRARLDLLREADHIVMDGLRRHGLYDDIWQCPTALVPVKIDNAGQELCIVRPIHSERAMTATAASLPPALLKELADKILALPGISGLTLDLTSKPPGTIEWE
;
A
#
# COMPACT_ATOMS: atom_id res chain seq x y z
N MET A 1 6.89 -17.23 -0.34
CA MET A 1 6.01 -16.03 -0.34
C MET A 1 4.60 -16.46 -0.73
N GLN A 2 3.57 -15.71 -0.29
CA GLN A 2 2.16 -15.96 -0.62
C GLN A 2 1.57 -14.75 -1.34
N PHE A 3 0.66 -14.99 -2.27
CA PHE A 3 0.04 -13.97 -3.11
C PHE A 3 -1.48 -14.02 -2.97
N LEU A 4 -2.11 -12.87 -2.85
CA LEU A 4 -3.55 -12.76 -2.73
C LEU A 4 -4.06 -11.58 -3.54
N ALA A 5 -4.86 -11.85 -4.57
CA ALA A 5 -5.56 -10.81 -5.30
C ALA A 5 -6.64 -10.19 -4.40
N LEU A 6 -6.68 -8.86 -4.33
CA LEU A 6 -7.65 -8.16 -3.51
C LEU A 6 -8.95 -7.91 -4.27
N PRO A 7 -10.13 -8.05 -3.62
CA PRO A 7 -11.43 -7.85 -4.24
C PRO A 7 -11.79 -6.36 -4.42
N ILE A 8 -10.82 -5.52 -4.76
CA ILE A 8 -10.98 -4.09 -5.06
C ILE A 8 -10.33 -3.77 -6.40
N LYS A 9 -10.61 -2.58 -6.93
CA LYS A 9 -9.89 -2.03 -8.08
C LYS A 9 -9.15 -0.77 -7.66
N SER A 10 -7.93 -0.61 -8.13
CA SER A 10 -7.17 0.64 -8.04
C SER A 10 -7.07 1.26 -9.43
N VAL A 11 -6.99 2.58 -9.51
CA VAL A 11 -6.60 3.26 -10.76
C VAL A 11 -5.15 2.92 -11.12
N GLY A 12 -4.88 2.83 -12.43
CA GLY A 12 -3.56 2.69 -13.04
C GLY A 12 -3.53 3.32 -14.44
N VAL A 13 -2.41 3.19 -15.15
CA VAL A 13 -2.20 3.72 -16.51
C VAL A 13 -1.65 2.63 -17.42
N LYS A 14 -2.31 2.43 -18.57
CA LYS A 14 -1.85 1.55 -19.66
C LYS A 14 -1.86 2.33 -20.98
N GLY A 15 -0.68 2.60 -21.52
CA GLY A 15 -0.52 3.57 -22.60
C GLY A 15 -1.04 4.94 -22.17
N ASP A 16 -1.91 5.55 -22.98
CA ASP A 16 -2.46 6.90 -22.71
C ASP A 16 -3.81 6.88 -21.96
N ARG A 17 -4.23 5.72 -21.44
CA ARG A 17 -5.55 5.54 -20.80
C ARG A 17 -5.44 5.13 -19.35
N ARG A 18 -6.40 5.62 -18.53
CA ARG A 18 -6.64 5.10 -17.18
C ARG A 18 -7.19 3.67 -17.28
N SER A 19 -6.74 2.80 -16.40
CA SER A 19 -7.28 1.45 -16.19
C SER A 19 -7.67 1.26 -14.73
N TYR A 20 -8.61 0.35 -14.46
CA TYR A 20 -9.01 -0.06 -13.11
C TYR A 20 -8.89 -1.56 -13.00
N GLU A 21 -7.87 -2.01 -12.28
CA GLU A 21 -7.44 -3.40 -12.19
C GLU A 21 -7.16 -3.79 -10.74
N HIS A 22 -6.93 -5.08 -10.51
CA HIS A 22 -6.83 -5.63 -9.17
C HIS A 22 -5.44 -5.42 -8.57
N PRO A 23 -5.34 -5.06 -7.28
CA PRO A 23 -4.10 -5.20 -6.54
C PRO A 23 -3.83 -6.66 -6.21
N VAL A 24 -2.56 -7.02 -6.13
CA VAL A 24 -2.08 -8.24 -5.50
C VAL A 24 -1.31 -7.90 -4.23
N MET A 25 -1.70 -8.51 -3.12
CA MET A 25 -0.96 -8.49 -1.87
C MET A 25 0.08 -9.60 -1.85
N ILE A 26 1.32 -9.26 -1.50
CA ILE A 26 2.45 -10.17 -1.31
C ILE A 26 2.69 -10.30 0.19
N SER A 27 2.79 -11.52 0.71
CA SER A 27 3.13 -11.80 2.11
C SER A 27 4.41 -12.64 2.24
N GLY A 28 5.26 -12.26 3.18
CA GLY A 28 6.62 -12.80 3.36
C GLY A 28 7.66 -12.00 2.58
N GLY A 29 8.81 -12.63 2.30
CA GLY A 29 9.98 -11.97 1.69
C GLY A 29 10.99 -11.57 2.77
N ALA A 30 12.28 -11.76 2.49
CA ALA A 30 13.34 -11.52 3.45
C ALA A 30 13.84 -10.07 3.46
N ASN A 31 13.73 -9.36 2.32
CA ASN A 31 14.18 -7.98 2.16
C ASN A 31 13.48 -7.26 1.00
N TRP A 32 13.70 -5.94 0.91
CA TRP A 32 13.11 -5.07 -0.11
C TRP A 32 13.36 -5.52 -1.54
N ASP A 33 14.62 -5.81 -1.90
CA ASP A 33 14.99 -6.13 -3.29
C ASP A 33 14.28 -7.39 -3.79
N GLU A 34 14.15 -8.40 -2.93
CA GLU A 34 13.42 -9.63 -3.25
C GLU A 34 11.95 -9.34 -3.58
N VAL A 35 11.26 -8.57 -2.74
CA VAL A 35 9.83 -8.32 -2.90
C VAL A 35 9.56 -7.33 -4.02
N ALA A 36 10.40 -6.31 -4.19
CA ALA A 36 10.28 -5.32 -5.26
C ALA A 36 10.51 -5.94 -6.65
N ASN A 37 11.55 -6.78 -6.82
CA ASN A 37 11.79 -7.47 -8.09
C ASN A 37 10.62 -8.40 -8.47
N LEU A 38 10.06 -9.10 -7.49
CA LEU A 38 8.90 -9.96 -7.69
C LEU A 38 7.64 -9.16 -8.04
N ALA A 39 7.42 -8.01 -7.39
CA ALA A 39 6.33 -7.10 -7.75
C ALA A 39 6.45 -6.62 -9.21
N ASP A 40 7.65 -6.22 -9.63
CA ASP A 40 7.91 -5.81 -11.01
C ASP A 40 7.65 -6.93 -12.03
N GLU A 41 7.99 -8.17 -11.70
CA GLU A 41 7.70 -9.33 -12.55
C GLU A 41 6.19 -9.58 -12.65
N LEU A 42 5.47 -9.55 -11.53
CA LEU A 42 4.02 -9.75 -11.50
C LEU A 42 3.29 -8.68 -12.33
N LEU A 43 3.67 -7.42 -12.18
CA LEU A 43 3.06 -6.30 -12.92
C LEU A 43 3.26 -6.40 -14.44
N LYS A 44 4.33 -7.07 -14.89
CA LYS A 44 4.62 -7.30 -16.32
C LYS A 44 3.92 -8.53 -16.88
N THR A 45 3.76 -9.58 -16.06
CA THR A 45 3.41 -10.92 -16.54
C THR A 45 1.96 -11.31 -16.26
N VAL A 46 1.31 -10.70 -15.26
CA VAL A 46 -0.05 -11.07 -14.84
C VAL A 46 -1.07 -10.05 -15.36
N PRO A 47 -1.89 -10.40 -16.36
CA PRO A 47 -2.93 -9.50 -16.86
C PRO A 47 -3.98 -9.19 -15.77
N GLY A 48 -4.49 -7.96 -15.77
CA GLY A 48 -5.50 -7.54 -14.81
C GLY A 48 -4.96 -7.17 -13.43
N VAL A 49 -3.63 -7.09 -13.27
CA VAL A 49 -2.95 -6.58 -12.09
C VAL A 49 -2.25 -5.26 -12.41
N ASN A 50 -2.52 -4.23 -11.62
CA ASN A 50 -1.87 -2.92 -11.76
C ASN A 50 -1.22 -2.41 -10.47
N ARG A 51 -1.34 -3.16 -9.37
CA ARG A 51 -0.71 -2.85 -8.08
C ARG A 51 -0.14 -4.11 -7.45
N CYS A 52 1.03 -3.97 -6.85
CA CYS A 52 1.58 -4.93 -5.91
C CYS A 52 1.80 -4.24 -4.57
N ILE A 53 1.24 -4.79 -3.51
CA ILE A 53 1.39 -4.27 -2.15
C ILE A 53 2.01 -5.33 -1.25
N TRP A 54 2.95 -4.93 -0.42
CA TRP A 54 3.61 -5.80 0.55
C TRP A 54 2.86 -5.76 1.87
N ASN A 55 2.44 -6.92 2.37
CA ASN A 55 1.86 -7.05 3.70
C ASN A 55 2.92 -6.87 4.78
N LEU A 56 2.73 -5.87 5.65
CA LEU A 56 3.58 -5.60 6.81
C LEU A 56 3.05 -6.24 8.10
N GLY A 57 1.95 -7.00 8.01
CA GLY A 57 1.42 -7.81 9.11
C GLY A 57 2.29 -9.03 9.41
N SER A 58 2.07 -9.63 10.59
CA SER A 58 2.87 -10.75 11.10
C SER A 58 2.64 -12.09 10.39
N HIS A 59 1.55 -12.23 9.63
CA HIS A 59 1.23 -13.43 8.87
C HIS A 59 0.55 -13.10 7.55
N ALA A 60 0.59 -14.05 6.62
CA ALA A 60 -0.23 -13.98 5.41
C ALA A 60 -1.73 -14.06 5.78
N PRO A 61 -2.59 -13.25 5.18
CA PRO A 61 -4.04 -13.36 5.35
C PRO A 61 -4.55 -14.73 4.92
N LYS A 62 -5.48 -15.29 5.69
CA LYS A 62 -6.23 -16.50 5.30
C LYS A 62 -7.52 -16.15 4.56
N SER A 63 -8.05 -14.95 4.80
CA SER A 63 -9.30 -14.46 4.23
C SER A 63 -9.26 -12.96 4.01
N VAL A 64 -9.91 -12.53 2.92
CA VAL A 64 -10.15 -11.13 2.59
C VAL A 64 -11.62 -10.94 2.21
N GLU A 65 -12.24 -9.90 2.75
CA GLU A 65 -13.64 -9.57 2.48
C GLU A 65 -13.74 -8.09 2.11
N LEU A 66 -14.37 -7.79 0.97
CA LEU A 66 -14.73 -6.42 0.61
C LEU A 66 -15.93 -5.99 1.44
N LEU A 67 -15.82 -4.84 2.11
CA LEU A 67 -16.90 -4.23 2.87
C LEU A 67 -17.55 -3.08 2.08
N PRO A 68 -18.87 -2.88 2.24
CA PRO A 68 -19.53 -1.68 1.74
C PRO A 68 -19.02 -0.47 2.54
N ALA A 69 -18.58 0.58 1.84
CA ALA A 69 -18.11 1.79 2.50
C ALA A 69 -18.37 3.04 1.67
N THR A 70 -18.54 4.16 2.36
CA THR A 70 -18.68 5.50 1.78
C THR A 70 -17.76 6.46 2.54
N MET A 71 -17.68 7.73 2.11
CA MET A 71 -16.92 8.74 2.84
C MET A 71 -17.68 9.18 4.09
N THR A 72 -17.32 8.61 5.25
CA THR A 72 -17.89 8.98 6.55
C THR A 72 -16.86 9.73 7.38
N ARG A 73 -17.33 10.52 8.36
CA ARG A 73 -16.44 11.22 9.30
C ARG A 73 -15.49 10.25 10.02
N ALA A 74 -16.01 9.12 10.51
CA ALA A 74 -15.21 8.12 11.21
C ALA A 74 -14.07 7.55 10.36
N ARG A 75 -14.33 7.22 9.08
CA ARG A 75 -13.29 6.75 8.16
C ARG A 75 -12.26 7.82 7.85
N LEU A 76 -12.71 9.06 7.68
CA LEU A 76 -11.81 10.20 7.43
C LEU A 76 -10.95 10.52 8.67
N ASP A 77 -11.50 10.38 9.87
CA ASP A 77 -10.75 10.58 11.11
C ASP A 77 -9.69 9.49 11.30
N LEU A 78 -10.04 8.23 11.04
CA LEU A 78 -9.07 7.12 11.02
C LEU A 78 -7.98 7.31 9.97
N LEU A 79 -8.34 7.75 8.76
CA LEU A 79 -7.38 8.05 7.70
C LEU A 79 -6.41 9.17 8.11
N ARG A 80 -6.92 10.25 8.73
CA ARG A 80 -6.08 11.37 9.21
C ARG A 80 -5.10 10.90 10.28
N GLU A 81 -5.52 10.01 11.18
CA GLU A 81 -4.65 9.46 12.21
C GLU A 81 -3.56 8.55 11.63
N ALA A 82 -3.94 7.65 10.71
CA ALA A 82 -2.99 6.80 10.01
C ALA A 82 -1.98 7.63 9.19
N ASP A 83 -2.44 8.63 8.45
CA ASP A 83 -1.59 9.53 7.67
C ASP A 83 -0.65 10.34 8.57
N HIS A 84 -1.15 10.86 9.70
CA HIS A 84 -0.33 11.55 10.67
C HIS A 84 0.83 10.68 11.18
N ILE A 85 0.56 9.40 11.50
CA ILE A 85 1.58 8.44 11.92
C ILE A 85 2.63 8.21 10.83
N VAL A 86 2.22 8.06 9.57
CA VAL A 86 3.13 7.91 8.43
C VAL A 86 4.02 9.14 8.28
N MET A 87 3.43 10.33 8.26
CA MET A 87 4.15 11.58 8.05
C MET A 87 5.06 11.93 9.22
N ASP A 88 4.65 11.66 10.46
CA ASP A 88 5.50 11.79 11.64
C ASP A 88 6.69 10.83 11.59
N GLY A 89 6.43 9.55 11.23
CA GLY A 89 7.47 8.53 11.03
C GLY A 89 8.51 8.97 10.00
N LEU A 90 8.08 9.46 8.83
CA LEU A 90 8.99 9.98 7.81
C LEU A 90 9.86 11.12 8.35
N ARG A 91 9.31 12.07 9.11
CA ARG A 91 10.09 13.18 9.70
C ARG A 91 11.10 12.70 10.73
N ARG A 92 10.70 11.83 11.67
CA ARG A 92 11.60 11.30 12.72
C ARG A 92 12.75 10.47 12.17
N HIS A 93 12.53 9.80 11.04
CA HIS A 93 13.57 9.01 10.37
C HIS A 93 14.34 9.83 9.32
N GLY A 94 14.07 11.13 9.18
CA GLY A 94 14.79 12.03 8.28
C GLY A 94 14.47 11.84 6.79
N LEU A 95 13.35 11.18 6.46
CA LEU A 95 12.97 10.80 5.08
C LEU A 95 11.90 11.71 4.47
N TYR A 96 11.34 12.64 5.24
CA TYR A 96 10.22 13.46 4.78
C TYR A 96 10.53 14.26 3.51
N ASP A 97 11.75 14.76 3.39
CA ASP A 97 12.18 15.53 2.20
C ASP A 97 12.81 14.62 1.12
N ASP A 98 13.15 13.37 1.45
CA ASP A 98 13.72 12.38 0.51
C ASP A 98 12.63 11.62 -0.27
N ILE A 99 11.48 11.39 0.37
CA ILE A 99 10.31 10.79 -0.26
C ILE A 99 9.53 11.90 -0.98
N TRP A 100 9.39 11.77 -2.30
CA TRP A 100 8.74 12.80 -3.11
C TRP A 100 7.25 12.96 -2.74
N GLN A 101 6.53 11.84 -2.63
CA GLN A 101 5.18 11.79 -2.08
C GLN A 101 4.97 10.46 -1.37
N CYS A 102 4.15 10.46 -0.31
CA CYS A 102 3.79 9.25 0.43
C CYS A 102 2.28 9.19 0.72
N PRO A 103 1.39 8.97 -0.27
CA PRO A 103 -0.03 8.86 0.03
C PRO A 103 -0.32 7.73 1.01
N THR A 104 -1.17 8.04 2.00
CA THR A 104 -1.79 7.05 2.88
C THR A 104 -3.22 6.83 2.41
N ALA A 105 -3.62 5.58 2.17
CA ALA A 105 -4.97 5.25 1.72
C ALA A 105 -5.62 4.17 2.60
N LEU A 106 -6.93 4.27 2.80
CA LEU A 106 -7.74 3.22 3.41
C LEU A 106 -8.64 2.59 2.35
N VAL A 107 -8.56 1.27 2.23
CA VAL A 107 -9.49 0.50 1.40
C VAL A 107 -10.35 -0.39 2.30
N PRO A 108 -11.66 -0.51 2.04
CA PRO A 108 -12.61 -1.19 2.93
C PRO A 108 -12.51 -2.72 2.79
N VAL A 109 -11.33 -3.27 3.11
CA VAL A 109 -11.01 -4.69 3.02
C VAL A 109 -10.77 -5.20 4.43
N LYS A 110 -11.56 -6.17 4.86
CA LYS A 110 -11.37 -6.90 6.11
C LYS A 110 -10.38 -8.04 5.91
N ILE A 111 -9.46 -8.21 6.85
CA ILE A 111 -8.46 -9.28 6.88
C ILE A 111 -8.78 -10.19 8.07
N ASP A 112 -8.91 -11.50 7.87
CA ASP A 112 -9.02 -12.50 8.94
C ASP A 112 -10.05 -12.19 10.06
N ASN A 113 -11.20 -11.64 9.67
CA ASN A 113 -12.29 -11.21 10.56
C ASN A 113 -11.94 -10.06 11.54
N ALA A 114 -10.81 -9.37 11.31
CA ALA A 114 -10.34 -8.26 12.12
C ALA A 114 -10.37 -6.94 11.34
N GLY A 115 -10.71 -5.86 12.04
CA GLY A 115 -10.77 -4.51 11.49
C GLY A 115 -11.79 -4.36 10.35
N GLN A 116 -11.70 -3.23 9.65
CA GLN A 116 -12.57 -2.88 8.52
C GLN A 116 -11.80 -2.21 7.39
N GLU A 117 -10.67 -1.56 7.69
CA GLU A 117 -9.89 -0.78 6.73
C GLU A 117 -8.46 -1.32 6.59
N LEU A 118 -8.08 -1.69 5.38
CA LEU A 118 -6.70 -2.02 5.05
C LEU A 118 -5.96 -0.70 4.74
N CYS A 119 -4.90 -0.43 5.50
CA CYS A 119 -4.06 0.75 5.29
C CYS A 119 -2.98 0.47 4.24
N ILE A 120 -2.83 1.38 3.29
CA ILE A 120 -1.81 1.35 2.24
C ILE A 120 -0.93 2.57 2.41
N VAL A 121 0.37 2.34 2.57
CA VAL A 121 1.40 3.38 2.59
C VAL A 121 2.11 3.33 1.26
N ARG A 122 2.11 4.44 0.51
CA ARG A 122 2.63 4.50 -0.85
C ARG A 122 3.80 5.48 -0.98
N PRO A 123 5.00 5.13 -0.51
CA PRO A 123 6.16 6.00 -0.64
C PRO A 123 6.69 5.95 -2.08
N ILE A 124 6.92 7.11 -2.68
CA ILE A 124 7.33 7.24 -4.07
C ILE A 124 8.56 8.15 -4.17
N HIS A 125 9.55 7.72 -4.95
CA HIS A 125 10.57 8.62 -5.49
C HIS A 125 10.18 9.04 -6.91
N SER A 126 10.44 10.30 -7.27
CA SER A 126 10.27 10.77 -8.63
C SER A 126 11.42 11.69 -9.01
N GLU A 127 12.12 11.37 -10.11
CA GLU A 127 13.13 12.24 -10.70
C GLU A 127 12.49 13.33 -11.57
N ARG A 128 11.33 13.03 -12.18
CA ARG A 128 10.45 13.91 -12.96
C ARG A 128 9.04 13.29 -12.94
N ALA A 129 7.97 14.07 -12.77
CA ALA A 129 6.57 13.60 -12.57
C ALA A 129 6.01 12.55 -13.58
N MET A 130 6.75 12.25 -14.65
CA MET A 130 6.45 11.23 -15.66
C MET A 130 6.82 9.80 -15.23
N THR A 131 7.87 9.61 -14.44
CA THR A 131 8.30 8.29 -13.93
C THR A 131 8.46 8.34 -12.42
N ALA A 132 7.86 7.38 -11.73
CA ALA A 132 7.86 7.31 -10.28
C ALA A 132 8.11 5.86 -9.86
N THR A 133 9.06 5.64 -8.97
CA THR A 133 9.41 4.32 -8.43
C THR A 133 8.93 4.22 -7.00
N ALA A 134 8.55 3.02 -6.57
CA ALA A 134 8.27 2.77 -5.18
C ALA A 134 9.55 2.99 -4.36
N ALA A 135 9.43 3.67 -3.22
CA ALA A 135 10.55 3.98 -2.36
C ALA A 135 10.66 2.95 -1.23
N SER A 136 11.88 2.49 -0.98
CA SER A 136 12.16 1.63 0.16
C SER A 136 12.11 2.45 1.45
N LEU A 137 11.53 1.88 2.52
CA LEU A 137 11.58 2.47 3.85
C LEU A 137 12.49 1.63 4.75
N PRO A 138 13.28 2.26 5.65
CA PRO A 138 14.14 1.53 6.58
C PRO A 138 13.32 0.55 7.45
N PRO A 139 13.88 -0.63 7.79
CA PRO A 139 13.19 -1.61 8.63
C PRO A 139 12.70 -1.05 9.97
N ALA A 140 13.45 -0.11 10.56
CA ALA A 140 13.05 0.56 11.80
C ALA A 140 11.77 1.38 11.64
N LEU A 141 11.61 2.10 10.53
CA LEU A 141 10.39 2.84 10.21
C LEU A 141 9.25 1.88 9.91
N LEU A 142 9.47 0.84 9.09
CA LEU A 142 8.43 -0.16 8.78
C LEU A 142 7.88 -0.81 10.05
N LYS A 143 8.77 -1.19 10.98
CA LYS A 143 8.38 -1.73 12.28
C LYS A 143 7.54 -0.73 13.07
N GLU A 144 7.97 0.52 13.14
CA GLU A 144 7.24 1.55 13.88
C GLU A 144 5.84 1.80 13.30
N LEU A 145 5.72 1.88 11.98
CA LEU A 145 4.43 2.04 11.30
C LEU A 145 3.53 0.83 11.58
N ALA A 146 4.06 -0.39 11.53
CA ALA A 146 3.31 -1.59 11.87
C ALA A 146 2.83 -1.56 13.33
N ASP A 147 3.70 -1.24 14.29
CA ASP A 147 3.35 -1.20 15.71
C ASP A 147 2.25 -0.16 16.02
N LYS A 148 2.31 1.03 15.37
CA LYS A 148 1.36 2.13 15.61
C LYS A 148 0.06 1.98 14.81
N ILE A 149 0.13 1.72 13.51
CA ILE A 149 -1.05 1.72 12.63
C ILE A 149 -1.92 0.48 12.88
N LEU A 150 -1.31 -0.70 13.08
CA LEU A 150 -2.08 -1.92 13.39
C LEU A 150 -2.76 -1.85 14.76
N ALA A 151 -2.33 -0.94 15.65
CA ALA A 151 -2.98 -0.70 16.94
C ALA A 151 -4.20 0.22 16.84
N LEU A 152 -4.41 0.91 15.70
CA LEU A 152 -5.55 1.81 15.53
C LEU A 152 -6.88 1.02 15.44
N PRO A 153 -7.92 1.40 16.20
CA PRO A 153 -9.22 0.78 16.10
C PRO A 153 -9.79 0.91 14.68
N GLY A 154 -10.12 -0.24 14.07
CA GLY A 154 -10.72 -0.29 12.73
C GLY A 154 -9.73 -0.64 11.61
N ILE A 155 -8.42 -0.61 11.85
CA ILE A 155 -7.44 -1.12 10.89
C ILE A 155 -7.49 -2.65 10.86
N SER A 156 -7.59 -3.23 9.66
CA SER A 156 -7.54 -4.68 9.42
C SER A 156 -6.14 -5.15 9.05
N GLY A 157 -5.31 -4.26 8.51
CA GLY A 157 -3.95 -4.57 8.09
C GLY A 157 -3.20 -3.33 7.63
N LEU A 158 -1.89 -3.49 7.43
CA LEU A 158 -1.00 -2.46 6.93
C LEU A 158 -0.18 -3.03 5.77
N THR A 159 -0.08 -2.24 4.71
CA THR A 159 0.69 -2.60 3.51
C THR A 159 1.56 -1.46 3.02
N LEU A 160 2.64 -1.82 2.34
CA LEU A 160 3.50 -0.91 1.60
C LEU A 160 3.30 -1.11 0.11
N ASP A 161 3.09 -0.05 -0.66
CA ASP A 161 2.94 -0.17 -2.10
C ASP A 161 4.29 -0.25 -2.82
N LEU A 162 4.46 -1.27 -3.66
CA LEU A 162 5.69 -1.57 -4.41
C LEU A 162 5.60 -1.13 -5.88
N THR A 163 4.50 -0.51 -6.28
CA THR A 163 4.15 -0.32 -7.69
C THR A 163 4.75 0.96 -8.26
N SER A 164 5.65 0.79 -9.22
CA SER A 164 6.14 1.86 -10.09
C SER A 164 5.05 2.41 -11.04
N LYS A 165 5.22 3.66 -11.48
CA LYS A 165 4.41 4.31 -12.52
C LYS A 165 5.19 4.31 -13.84
N PRO A 166 4.70 3.65 -14.91
CA PRO A 166 3.54 2.72 -15.00
C PRO A 166 3.85 1.30 -14.44
N PRO A 167 2.84 0.43 -14.19
CA PRO A 167 1.41 0.55 -14.54
C PRO A 167 0.58 1.30 -13.48
N GLY A 168 1.18 1.65 -12.36
CA GLY A 168 0.52 2.39 -11.30
C GLY A 168 0.34 3.90 -11.59
N THR A 169 -0.50 4.56 -10.82
CA THR A 169 -0.50 6.03 -10.60
C THR A 169 0.00 6.36 -9.20
N ILE A 170 0.27 7.64 -8.93
CA ILE A 170 0.64 8.13 -7.59
C ILE A 170 -0.48 7.85 -6.57
N GLU A 171 -1.71 8.21 -6.90
CA GLU A 171 -2.87 7.99 -6.04
C GLU A 171 -3.51 6.62 -6.29
N TRP A 172 -4.33 6.16 -5.33
CA TRP A 172 -5.12 4.91 -5.41
C TRP A 172 -6.57 5.09 -5.87
N GLU A 173 -7.13 6.29 -5.67
CA GLU A 173 -8.55 6.73 -5.82
C GLU A 173 -9.60 5.86 -5.12
#